data_AF-A0AB35U519-F1
#
_entry.id   AF-A0AB35U519-F1
#
_cell.length_a   1.000
_cell.length_b   1.000
_cell.length_c   1.000
_cell.angle_alpha   90.00
_cell.angle_beta   90.00
_cell.angle_gamma   90.00
#
_symmetry.space_group_name_H-M   'P 1'
#
loop_
_entity.id
_entity.type
_entity.pdbx_description
1 polymer ?
#
loop_
_entity_poly.entity_id
_entity_poly.type
_entity_poly.pdbx_seq_one_letter_code
_entity_poly.pdbx_strand_id
1 'polypeptide(L)'
;MQVAGSYGVRIRDDYDALKRTADLFSNAVSYLVRPCEANTLQRRQRMLECMIHSSDGVSSSDSFDQRFPKFPSYYRRAAITQALGVVSAYQSALKNLMENGRKGKMPKLDSCSHRMPALYRGNTYKPVIDKETGEVLPSFCTIHFFTASTVQ
;
A
#
# COMPACT_ATOMS: atom_id res chain seq x y z
N MET A 1 18.64 -2.61 7.82
CA MET A 1 17.55 -3.20 8.61
C MET A 1 17.88 -4.66 8.86
N GLN A 2 18.06 -5.07 10.12
CA GLN A 2 18.38 -6.45 10.49
C GLN A 2 17.11 -7.13 11.05
N VAL A 3 16.94 -8.43 10.78
CA VAL A 3 15.85 -9.22 11.36
C VAL A 3 16.20 -9.47 12.82
N ALA A 4 15.36 -8.98 13.73
CA ALA A 4 15.53 -9.16 15.17
C ALA A 4 15.04 -10.53 15.65
N GLY A 5 14.11 -11.13 14.91
CA GLY A 5 13.58 -12.46 15.19
C GLY A 5 12.52 -12.86 14.18
N SER A 6 12.12 -14.13 14.23
CA SER A 6 11.07 -14.68 13.38
C SER A 6 10.22 -15.70 14.14
N TYR A 7 8.92 -15.68 13.89
CA TYR A 7 7.97 -16.65 14.46
C TYR A 7 7.20 -17.34 13.36
N GLY A 8 7.06 -18.66 13.48
CA GLY A 8 6.19 -19.45 12.60
C GLY A 8 4.73 -19.29 13.03
N VAL A 9 3.87 -18.90 12.10
CA VAL A 9 2.44 -18.70 12.34
C VAL A 9 1.65 -19.61 11.40
N ARG A 10 0.64 -20.28 11.97
CA ARG A 10 -0.35 -21.05 11.20
C ARG A 10 -1.64 -20.24 11.13
N ILE A 11 -2.04 -19.86 9.92
CA ILE A 11 -3.33 -19.23 9.64
C ILE A 11 -4.37 -20.34 9.60
N ARG A 12 -5.39 -20.24 10.45
CA ARG A 12 -6.50 -21.19 10.45
C ARG A 12 -7.50 -20.81 9.37
N ASP A 13 -7.94 -21.85 8.66
CA ASP A 13 -9.15 -21.96 7.83
C ASP A 13 -9.27 -21.07 6.57
N ASP A 14 -8.85 -19.80 6.54
CA ASP A 14 -9.19 -18.91 5.40
C ASP A 14 -8.05 -18.02 4.87
N TYR A 15 -7.12 -18.59 4.09
CA TYR A 15 -6.17 -17.78 3.29
C TYR A 15 -6.90 -16.80 2.35
N ASP A 16 -8.09 -17.19 1.89
CA ASP A 16 -8.97 -16.35 1.07
C ASP A 16 -9.36 -15.04 1.76
N ALA A 17 -9.52 -15.03 3.08
CA ALA A 17 -9.80 -13.80 3.80
C ALA A 17 -8.63 -12.81 3.68
N LEU A 18 -7.39 -13.29 3.78
CA LEU A 18 -6.19 -12.47 3.63
C LEU A 18 -6.07 -11.93 2.20
N LYS A 19 -6.27 -12.81 1.20
CA LYS A 19 -6.30 -12.40 -0.21
C LYS A 19 -7.35 -11.31 -0.46
N ARG A 20 -8.57 -11.49 0.03
CA ARG A 20 -9.65 -10.48 -0.07
C ARG A 20 -9.26 -9.15 0.57
N THR A 21 -8.61 -9.16 1.74
CA THR A 21 -8.15 -7.92 2.38
C THR A 21 -7.05 -7.22 1.57
N ALA A 22 -6.16 -7.99 0.95
CA ALA A 22 -5.11 -7.48 0.09
C ALA A 22 -5.70 -6.85 -1.18
N ASP A 23 -6.68 -7.50 -1.81
CA ASP A 23 -7.41 -6.98 -2.97
C ASP A 23 -8.22 -5.73 -2.62
N LEU A 24 -8.89 -5.71 -1.46
CA LEU A 24 -9.62 -4.53 -0.98
C LEU A 24 -8.68 -3.33 -0.83
N PHE A 25 -7.48 -3.57 -0.28
CA PHE A 25 -6.48 -2.53 -0.09
C PHE A 25 -5.87 -2.04 -1.41
N SER A 26 -5.49 -2.94 -2.32
CA SER A 26 -4.93 -2.57 -3.62
C SER A 26 -5.94 -1.74 -4.44
N ASN A 27 -7.21 -2.13 -4.41
CA ASN A 27 -8.31 -1.38 -5.01
C ASN A 27 -8.50 0.00 -4.37
N ALA A 28 -8.40 0.10 -3.03
CA ALA A 28 -8.47 1.39 -2.34
C ALA A 28 -7.31 2.31 -2.74
N VAL A 29 -6.07 1.80 -2.80
CA VAL A 29 -4.91 2.57 -3.26
C VAL A 29 -5.13 3.06 -4.70
N SER A 30 -5.53 2.16 -5.61
CA SER A 30 -5.77 2.49 -7.01
C SER A 30 -6.84 3.60 -7.16
N TYR A 31 -7.91 3.53 -6.37
CA TYR A 31 -8.94 4.57 -6.32
C TYR A 31 -8.39 5.91 -5.84
N LEU A 32 -7.52 5.91 -4.82
CA LEU A 32 -6.95 7.11 -4.22
C LEU A 32 -5.86 7.78 -5.07
N VAL A 33 -5.25 7.06 -6.02
CA VAL A 33 -4.23 7.66 -6.91
C VAL A 33 -4.80 8.84 -7.71
N ARG A 34 -6.00 8.68 -8.28
CA ARG A 34 -6.64 9.72 -9.12
C ARG A 34 -6.88 11.05 -8.38
N PRO A 35 -7.46 11.10 -7.17
CA PRO A 35 -7.58 12.35 -6.42
C PRO A 35 -6.24 12.88 -5.90
N CYS A 36 -5.24 12.01 -5.68
CA CYS A 36 -3.88 12.44 -5.32
C CYS A 36 -3.16 13.15 -6.46
N GLU A 37 -3.37 12.74 -7.72
CA GLU A 37 -2.76 13.42 -8.88
C GLU A 37 -3.21 14.87 -9.02
N ALA A 38 -4.49 15.14 -8.75
CA ALA A 38 -5.06 16.49 -8.85
C ALA A 38 -4.63 17.41 -7.69
N ASN A 39 -4.34 16.85 -6.51
CA ASN A 39 -3.98 17.61 -5.32
C ASN A 39 -2.48 17.50 -5.06
N THR A 40 -1.73 18.48 -5.56
CA THR A 40 -0.26 18.54 -5.49
C THR A 40 0.28 18.24 -4.08
N LEU A 41 1.35 17.43 -4.05
CA LEU A 41 2.00 16.66 -2.97
C LEU A 41 2.32 17.35 -1.62
N GLN A 42 1.92 18.60 -1.39
CA GLN A 42 2.23 19.33 -0.15
C GLN A 42 1.03 19.56 0.77
N ARG A 43 -0.19 19.21 0.33
CA ARG A 43 -1.36 19.29 1.19
C ARG A 43 -1.35 18.11 2.17
N ARG A 44 -0.99 18.43 3.42
CA ARG A 44 -0.82 17.54 4.58
C ARG A 44 -1.75 16.33 4.50
N GLN A 45 -1.23 15.11 4.69
CA GLN A 45 -1.99 13.84 4.68
C GLN A 45 -3.36 13.94 5.38
N ARG A 46 -3.43 14.70 6.48
CA ARG A 46 -4.66 15.06 7.20
C ARG A 46 -5.79 15.59 6.29
N MET A 47 -5.47 16.45 5.33
CA MET A 47 -6.48 17.01 4.43
C MET A 47 -7.02 15.95 3.48
N LEU A 48 -6.15 15.07 2.96
CA LEU A 48 -6.60 13.95 2.14
C LEU A 48 -7.45 12.99 2.97
N GLU A 49 -7.06 12.73 4.22
CA GLU A 49 -7.86 11.97 5.18
C GLU A 49 -9.26 12.57 5.39
N CYS A 50 -9.36 13.90 5.58
CA CYS A 50 -10.64 14.61 5.70
C CYS A 50 -11.44 14.68 4.39
N MET A 51 -10.80 14.59 3.22
CA MET A 51 -11.50 14.52 1.93
C MET A 51 -12.10 13.15 1.66
N ILE A 52 -11.50 12.11 2.23
CA ILE A 52 -11.89 10.71 2.05
C ILE A 52 -12.97 10.32 3.08
N HIS A 53 -12.82 10.79 4.32
CA HIS A 53 -13.81 10.58 5.38
C HIS A 53 -14.13 11.88 6.09
N SER A 54 -15.41 12.12 6.29
CA SER A 54 -15.88 13.23 7.10
C SER A 54 -15.28 13.14 8.51
N SER A 55 -14.61 14.20 8.92
CA SER A 55 -14.23 14.44 10.31
C SER A 55 -15.03 15.64 10.81
N ASP A 56 -15.12 15.84 12.13
CA ASP A 56 -15.83 16.97 12.72
C ASP A 56 -15.43 18.30 12.03
N GLY A 57 -16.37 18.87 11.27
CA GLY A 57 -16.21 20.14 10.55
C GLY A 57 -15.73 20.07 9.08
N VAL A 58 -15.44 18.91 8.50
CA VAL A 58 -15.08 18.78 7.07
C VAL A 58 -15.95 17.72 6.39
N SER A 59 -16.77 18.14 5.44
CA SER A 59 -17.59 17.26 4.60
C SER A 59 -16.70 16.64 3.51
N SER A 60 -16.53 15.32 3.56
CA SER A 60 -15.89 14.55 2.48
C SER A 60 -16.86 14.34 1.32
N SER A 61 -16.36 14.12 0.10
CA SER A 61 -17.22 13.51 -0.92
C SER A 61 -17.49 12.07 -0.48
N ASP A 62 -18.75 11.71 -0.23
CA ASP A 62 -19.16 10.38 0.26
C ASP A 62 -18.75 9.19 -0.63
N SER A 63 -18.11 9.44 -1.78
CA SER A 63 -17.74 8.43 -2.78
C SER A 63 -16.78 7.34 -2.28
N PHE A 64 -15.85 7.65 -1.36
CA PHE A 64 -14.93 6.64 -0.83
C PHE A 64 -15.63 5.72 0.17
N ASP A 65 -16.39 6.29 1.11
CA ASP A 65 -17.06 5.55 2.18
C ASP A 65 -18.18 4.67 1.66
N GLN A 66 -18.84 5.10 0.59
CA GLN A 66 -19.79 4.29 -0.16
C GLN A 66 -19.11 3.08 -0.85
N ARG A 67 -17.90 3.27 -1.38
CA ARG A 67 -17.19 2.22 -2.13
C ARG A 67 -16.43 1.24 -1.22
N PHE A 68 -15.92 1.72 -0.09
CA PHE A 68 -15.14 0.95 0.88
C PHE A 68 -15.78 1.08 2.27
N PRO A 69 -16.91 0.40 2.52
CA PRO A 69 -17.61 0.52 3.80
C PRO A 69 -16.74 -0.01 4.94
N LYS A 70 -16.72 0.71 6.06
CA LYS A 70 -15.98 0.35 7.29
C LYS A 70 -14.47 0.17 7.08
N PHE A 71 -13.87 0.90 6.13
CA PHE A 71 -12.44 0.81 5.88
C PHE A 71 -11.63 1.29 7.11
N PRO A 72 -10.73 0.46 7.69
CA PRO A 72 -10.05 0.81 8.93
C PRO A 72 -9.16 2.06 8.76
N SER A 73 -9.12 2.91 9.78
CA SER A 73 -8.38 4.18 9.75
C SER A 73 -6.90 4.01 9.40
N TYR A 74 -6.22 3.04 10.01
CA TYR A 74 -4.81 2.74 9.75
C TYR A 74 -4.56 2.24 8.31
N TYR A 75 -5.50 1.47 7.74
CA TYR A 75 -5.44 1.05 6.34
C TYR A 75 -5.59 2.26 5.41
N ARG A 76 -6.47 3.23 5.71
CA ARG A 76 -6.57 4.46 4.89
C ARG A 76 -5.25 5.21 4.88
N ARG A 77 -4.66 5.44 6.06
CA ARG A 77 -3.42 6.23 6.19
C ARG A 77 -2.29 5.59 5.39
N ALA A 78 -2.20 4.26 5.46
CA ALA A 78 -1.29 3.49 4.63
C ALA A 78 -1.61 3.64 3.13
N ALA A 79 -2.88 3.53 2.74
CA ALA A 79 -3.30 3.64 1.34
C ALA A 79 -3.03 5.04 0.75
N ILE A 80 -3.33 6.09 1.50
CA ILE A 80 -3.04 7.49 1.17
C ILE A 80 -1.54 7.69 0.96
N THR A 81 -0.73 7.21 1.91
CA THR A 81 0.74 7.33 1.82
C THR A 81 1.28 6.61 0.59
N GLN A 82 0.74 5.42 0.27
CA GLN A 82 1.14 4.68 -0.93
C GLN A 82 0.71 5.40 -2.21
N ALA A 83 -0.52 5.92 -2.28
CA ALA A 83 -1.02 6.67 -3.43
C ALA A 83 -0.16 7.93 -3.69
N LEU A 84 0.14 8.70 -2.65
CA LEU A 84 1.04 9.86 -2.74
C LEU A 84 2.44 9.46 -3.22
N GLY A 85 2.97 8.34 -2.72
CA GLY A 85 4.26 7.81 -3.17
C GLY A 85 4.28 7.45 -4.65
N VAL A 86 3.19 6.85 -5.16
CA VAL A 86 3.05 6.51 -6.59
C VAL A 86 2.99 7.76 -7.45
N VAL A 87 2.18 8.75 -7.07
CA VAL A 87 2.09 10.03 -7.78
C VAL A 87 3.41 10.77 -7.76
N SER A 88 4.09 10.81 -6.60
CA SER A 88 5.42 11.42 -6.48
C SER A 88 6.44 10.73 -7.38
N ALA A 89 6.47 9.40 -7.42
CA ALA A 89 7.39 8.66 -8.29
C ALA A 89 7.12 8.96 -9.77
N TYR A 90 5.84 9.02 -10.17
CA TYR A 90 5.44 9.37 -11.53
C TYR A 90 5.87 10.79 -11.91
N GLN A 91 5.62 11.77 -11.03
CA GLN A 91 6.03 13.17 -11.25
C GLN A 91 7.55 13.33 -11.32
N SER A 92 8.31 12.65 -10.46
CA SER A 92 9.78 12.64 -10.51
C SER A 92 10.28 12.00 -11.80
N ALA A 93 9.67 10.89 -12.25
CA ALA A 93 10.04 10.26 -13.51
C ALA A 93 9.75 11.16 -14.72
N LEU A 94 8.61 11.87 -14.72
CA LEU A 94 8.28 12.87 -15.73
C LEU A 94 9.31 14.02 -15.77
N LYS A 95 9.66 14.56 -14.59
CA LYS A 95 10.66 15.62 -14.48
C LYS A 95 12.01 15.18 -15.04
N ASN A 96 12.49 13.98 -14.65
CA ASN A 96 13.73 13.41 -15.16
C ASN A 96 13.69 13.21 -16.68
N LEU A 97 12.55 12.79 -17.25
CA LEU A 97 12.39 12.66 -18.70
C LEU A 97 12.49 14.02 -19.40
N MET A 98 11.88 15.06 -18.84
CA MET A 98 11.94 16.42 -19.37
C MET A 98 13.37 16.98 -19.34
N GLU A 99 14.08 16.81 -18.22
CA GLU A 99 15.47 17.27 -18.05
C GLU A 99 16.44 16.56 -19.00
N ASN A 100 16.23 15.26 -19.24
CA ASN A 100 17.06 14.47 -20.18
C ASN A 100 16.69 14.69 -21.67
N GLY A 101 15.93 15.74 -22.00
CA GLY A 101 15.56 16.07 -23.38
C GLY A 101 14.61 15.06 -24.02
N ARG A 102 13.73 14.43 -23.24
CA ARG A 102 12.76 13.40 -23.66
C ARG A 102 13.40 12.14 -24.26
N LYS A 103 14.67 11.88 -23.94
CA LYS A 103 15.35 10.64 -24.32
C LYS A 103 14.88 9.50 -23.43
N GLY A 104 13.94 8.69 -23.92
CA GLY A 104 13.46 7.50 -23.21
C GLY A 104 11.97 7.21 -23.43
N LYS A 105 11.46 6.21 -22.72
CA LYS A 105 10.03 5.87 -22.71
C LYS A 105 9.28 6.81 -21.77
N MET A 106 8.08 7.23 -22.19
CA MET A 106 7.16 7.98 -21.33
C MET A 106 6.85 7.15 -20.07
N PRO A 107 7.07 7.69 -18.85
CA PRO A 107 6.69 7.00 -17.64
C PRO A 107 5.18 6.75 -17.64
N LYS A 108 4.77 5.63 -17.05
CA LYS A 108 3.36 5.27 -16.89
C LYS A 108 2.99 5.37 -15.43
N LEU A 109 1.79 5.86 -15.15
CA LEU A 109 1.24 5.80 -13.80
C LEU A 109 0.97 4.33 -13.44
N ASP A 110 1.39 3.95 -12.24
CA ASP A 110 1.22 2.60 -11.73
C ASP A 110 -0.26 2.33 -11.37
N SER A 111 -0.80 1.23 -11.90
CA SER A 111 -2.17 0.77 -11.65
C SER A 111 -2.44 0.38 -10.19
N CYS A 112 -1.38 0.19 -9.39
CA CYS A 112 -1.42 -0.15 -7.97
C CYS A 112 -2.04 -1.52 -7.63
N SER A 113 -2.32 -2.39 -8.61
CA SER A 113 -2.93 -3.71 -8.38
C SER A 113 -2.10 -4.63 -7.46
N HIS A 114 -0.77 -4.54 -7.53
CA HIS A 114 0.17 -5.29 -6.68
C HIS A 114 0.40 -4.73 -5.27
N ARG A 115 -0.27 -3.63 -4.88
CA ARG A 115 0.02 -2.94 -3.61
C ARG A 115 -0.57 -3.72 -2.45
N MET A 116 0.27 -4.05 -1.47
CA MET A 116 -0.13 -4.80 -0.29
C MET A 116 -0.20 -3.92 0.96
N PRO A 117 -1.10 -4.25 1.91
CA PRO A 117 -1.15 -3.59 3.22
C PRO A 117 0.17 -3.69 3.99
N ALA A 118 0.35 -2.81 4.99
CA ALA A 118 1.59 -2.70 5.76
C ALA A 118 2.06 -4.04 6.38
N LEU A 119 1.13 -4.90 6.81
CA LEU A 119 1.43 -6.22 7.36
C LEU A 119 2.19 -7.13 6.37
N TYR A 120 1.96 -6.95 5.08
CA TYR A 120 2.54 -7.74 3.99
C TYR A 120 3.66 -7.02 3.25
N ARG A 121 4.04 -5.81 3.69
CA ARG A 121 5.02 -5.00 2.99
C ARG A 121 6.43 -5.50 3.31
N GLY A 122 7.20 -5.84 2.28
CA GLY A 122 8.59 -6.31 2.40
C GLY A 122 8.69 -7.80 2.77
N ASN A 123 9.80 -8.18 3.40
CA ASN A 123 10.04 -9.55 3.88
C ASN A 123 9.28 -9.89 5.17
N THR A 124 8.26 -9.12 5.54
CA THR A 124 7.50 -9.28 6.81
C THR A 124 6.60 -10.50 6.80
N TYR A 125 6.04 -10.84 5.62
CA TYR A 125 5.27 -12.06 5.39
C TYR A 125 5.99 -12.87 4.31
N LYS A 126 6.37 -14.10 4.63
CA LYS A 126 6.85 -15.06 3.65
C LYS A 126 5.97 -16.31 3.68
N PRO A 127 5.36 -16.71 2.55
CA PRO A 127 4.71 -18.00 2.47
C PRO A 127 5.75 -19.10 2.71
N VAL A 128 5.37 -20.13 3.45
CA VAL A 128 6.21 -21.33 3.56
C VAL A 128 6.00 -22.15 2.29
N ILE A 129 7.09 -22.47 1.61
CA ILE A 129 7.09 -23.34 0.43
C ILE A 129 7.43 -24.74 0.92
N ASP A 130 6.63 -25.72 0.53
CA ASP A 130 6.93 -27.11 0.80
C ASP A 130 8.16 -27.53 -0.01
N LYS A 131 9.14 -28.15 0.66
CA LYS A 131 10.46 -28.43 0.06
C LYS A 131 10.43 -29.57 -0.94
N GLU A 132 9.43 -30.45 -0.85
CA GLU A 132 9.31 -31.63 -1.70
C GLU A 132 8.46 -31.36 -2.94
N THR A 133 7.36 -30.63 -2.79
CA THR A 133 6.40 -30.34 -3.88
C THR A 133 6.65 -28.99 -4.55
N GLY A 134 7.35 -28.06 -3.90
CA GLY A 134 7.53 -26.69 -4.39
C GLY A 134 6.26 -25.84 -4.32
N GLU A 135 5.18 -26.36 -3.73
CA GLU A 135 3.92 -25.66 -3.60
C GLU A 135 3.94 -24.68 -2.41
N VAL A 136 3.26 -23.56 -2.57
CA VAL A 136 3.08 -22.58 -1.49
C VAL A 136 2.05 -23.13 -0.51
N LEU A 137 2.44 -23.35 0.74
CA LEU A 137 1.51 -23.76 1.80
C LEU A 137 0.69 -22.54 2.25
N PRO A 138 -0.60 -22.44 1.90
CA PRO A 138 -1.38 -21.23 2.14
C PRO A 138 -1.63 -20.97 3.64
N SER A 139 -1.56 -22.02 4.46
CA SER A 139 -1.86 -21.98 5.90
C SER A 139 -0.63 -21.68 6.77
N PHE A 140 0.58 -21.65 6.22
CA PHE A 140 1.81 -21.48 7.00
C PHE A 140 2.58 -20.26 6.51
N CYS A 141 2.95 -19.38 7.43
CA CYS A 141 3.77 -18.22 7.13
C CYS A 141 4.82 -17.96 8.22
N THR A 142 5.90 -17.31 7.81
CA THR A 142 6.91 -16.79 8.76
C THR A 142 6.76 -15.29 8.86
N ILE A 143 6.57 -14.79 10.08
CA ILE A 143 6.54 -13.36 10.36
C ILE A 143 7.92 -12.93 10.85
N HIS A 144 8.51 -11.96 10.16
CA HIS A 144 9.80 -11.38 10.53
C HIS A 144 9.62 -10.06 11.27
N PHE A 145 10.27 -9.94 12.42
CA PHE A 145 10.34 -8.70 13.19
C PHE A 145 11.66 -8.01 12.88
N PHE A 146 11.59 -6.73 12.56
CA PHE A 146 12.78 -5.93 12.25
C PHE A 146 13.00 -4.91 13.35
N THR A 147 14.22 -4.83 13.85
CA THR A 147 14.62 -3.70 14.69
C THR A 147 14.94 -2.51 13.78
N ALA A 148 14.45 -1.34 14.17
CA ALA A 148 14.93 -0.11 13.58
C ALA A 148 16.40 0.03 14.01
N SER A 149 17.33 -0.13 13.07
CA SER A 149 18.70 0.31 13.27
C SER A 149 18.65 1.83 13.33
N THR A 150 18.60 2.38 14.54
CA THR A 150 18.79 3.81 14.77
C THR A 150 20.16 4.13 14.21
N VAL A 151 20.20 4.86 13.09
CA VAL A 151 21.44 5.40 12.54
C VAL A 151 21.90 6.42 13.58
N GLN A 152 23.01 6.11 14.28
CA GLN A 152 23.76 7.07 15.09
C GLN A 152 24.46 8.08 14.19
#